data_AF-A0A7Y6ACM8-F1
#
_entry.id   AF-A0A7Y6ACM8-F1
#
_cell.length_a   1.000
_cell.length_b   1.000
_cell.length_c   1.000
_cell.angle_alpha   90.00
_cell.angle_beta   90.00
_cell.angle_gamma   90.00
#
_symmetry.space_group_name_H-M   'P 1'
#
loop_
_entity.id
_entity.type
_entity.pdbx_description
1 polymer ?
#
loop_
_entity_poly.entity_id
_entity_poly.type
_entity_poly.pdbx_seq_one_letter_code
_entity_poly.pdbx_strand_id
1 'polypeptide(L)' 'MTERMIETSGIELCTESFGDPGDPPVLLIMGLGASMIWWEADFCRMLAEGGR' A
#
# COMPACT_ATOMS: atom_id res chain seq x y z
N MET A 1 -7.68 -6.71 5.12
CA MET A 1 -7.60 -5.91 3.89
C MET A 1 -8.76 -4.96 3.89
N THR A 2 -8.47 -3.70 4.20
CA THR A 2 -9.48 -2.66 4.25
C THR A 2 -8.80 -1.39 3.77
N GLU A 3 -9.36 -0.81 2.73
CA GLU A 3 -8.95 0.51 2.26
C GLU A 3 -9.05 1.52 3.40
N ARG A 4 -8.06 2.41 3.48
CA ARG A 4 -8.01 3.49 4.45
C ARG A 4 -7.82 4.81 3.73
N MET A 5 -8.74 5.73 3.99
CA MET A 5 -8.61 7.12 3.60
C MET A 5 -7.74 7.87 4.62
N ILE A 6 -6.74 8.60 4.13
CA ILE A 6 -5.86 9.45 4.92
C ILE A 6 -5.98 10.87 4.40
N GLU A 7 -6.44 11.78 5.26
CA GLU A 7 -6.44 13.21 4.99
C GLU A 7 -5.09 13.81 5.38
N THR A 8 -4.48 14.55 4.45
CA THR A 8 -3.25 15.31 4.73
C THR A 8 -3.18 16.52 3.82
N SER A 9 -2.79 17.67 4.35
CA SER A 9 -2.48 18.86 3.53
C SER A 9 -3.59 19.27 2.56
N GLY A 10 -4.86 19.01 2.92
CA GLY A 10 -6.03 19.32 2.09
C GLY A 10 -6.29 18.33 0.93
N ILE A 11 -5.62 17.19 0.91
CA ILE A 11 -5.89 16.09 -0.02
C ILE A 11 -6.27 14.81 0.73
N GLU A 12 -7.03 13.95 0.06
CA GLU A 12 -7.39 12.62 0.53
C GLU A 12 -6.60 11.55 -0.25
N LEU A 13 -5.93 10.67 0.48
CA LEU A 13 -5.20 9.53 -0.07
C LEU A 13 -5.93 8.23 0.29
N CYS A 14 -6.33 7.47 -0.72
CA CYS A 14 -6.76 6.09 -0.53
C CYS A 14 -5.53 5.18 -0.47
N THR A 15 -5.45 4.34 0.56
CA THR A 15 -4.34 3.43 0.81
C THR A 15 -4.88 2.04 1.17
N GLU A 16 -4.09 1.01 0.89
CA GLU A 16 -4.35 -0.36 1.38
C GLU A 16 -3.03 -0.94 1.88
N SER A 17 -3.12 -1.74 2.95
CA SER A 17 -1.98 -2.41 3.56
C SER A 17 -2.11 -3.93 3.48
N PHE A 18 -0.95 -4.58 3.38
CA PHE A 18 -0.76 -6.02 3.28
C PHE A 18 0.28 -6.45 4.33
N GLY A 19 0.19 -7.69 4.82
CA GLY A 19 1.13 -8.23 5.81
C GLY A 19 0.77 -7.97 7.27
N ASP A 20 1.74 -8.23 8.15
CA ASP A 20 1.64 -7.98 9.59
C ASP A 20 2.05 -6.52 9.90
N PRO A 21 1.20 -5.72 10.58
CA PRO A 21 1.57 -4.39 11.04
C PRO A 21 2.78 -4.32 12.00
N GLY A 22 3.21 -5.46 12.57
CA GLY A 22 4.40 -5.57 13.41
C GLY A 22 5.72 -5.63 12.63
N ASP A 23 5.67 -5.92 11.32
CA ASP A 23 6.86 -5.98 10.46
C ASP A 23 7.33 -4.57 10.03
N PRO A 24 8.61 -4.39 9.65
CA PRO A 24 9.10 -3.14 9.11
C PRO A 24 8.31 -2.70 7.85
N PRO A 25 7.79 -1.45 7.80
CA PRO A 25 6.92 -1.03 6.72
C PRO A 25 7.67 -0.79 5.41
N VAL A 26 7.04 -1.16 4.28
CA VAL A 26 7.47 -0.79 2.92
C VAL A 26 6.36 0.03 2.28
N LEU A 27 6.68 1.24 1.81
CA LEU A 27 5.74 2.10 1.11
C LEU A 27 5.94 2.00 -0.41
N LEU A 28 4.89 1.60 -1.12
CA LEU A 28 4.87 1.59 -2.59
C LEU A 28 4.28 2.90 -3.10
N ILE A 29 5.01 3.60 -3.98
CA ILE A 29 4.57 4.84 -4.61
C ILE A 29 4.48 4.60 -6.13
N MET A 30 3.30 4.82 -6.70
CA MET A 30 3.06 4.61 -8.12
C MET A 30 3.64 5.74 -8.98
N GLY A 31 3.90 5.38 -10.24
CA GLY A 31 4.29 6.34 -11.27
C GLY A 31 3.14 7.22 -11.75
N LEU A 32 3.48 8.19 -12.60
CA LEU A 32 2.54 9.15 -13.16
C LEU A 32 1.36 8.45 -13.86
N GLY A 33 0.13 8.82 -13.50
CA GLY A 33 -1.10 8.32 -14.13
C GLY A 33 -1.57 6.95 -13.66
N ALA A 34 -0.88 6.33 -12.70
CA ALA A 34 -1.28 5.07 -12.07
C ALA A 34 -1.81 5.30 -10.64
N SER A 35 -2.56 4.33 -10.12
CA SER A 35 -3.07 4.31 -8.75
C SER A 35 -2.74 2.98 -8.06
N MET A 36 -3.05 2.85 -6.77
CA MET A 36 -2.73 1.65 -5.99
C MET A 36 -3.23 0.33 -6.60
N ILE A 37 -4.33 0.35 -7.37
CA ILE A 37 -4.93 -0.84 -8.01
C ILE A 37 -4.04 -1.48 -9.08
N TRP A 38 -3.04 -0.75 -9.57
CA TRP A 38 -2.09 -1.25 -10.57
C TRP A 38 -1.04 -2.17 -9.93
N TRP A 39 -0.88 -2.14 -8.61
CA TRP A 39 -0.19 -3.18 -7.90
C TRP A 39 -1.14 -4.35 -7.68
N GLU A 40 -0.87 -5.47 -8.35
CA GLU A 40 -1.62 -6.69 -8.12
C GLU A 40 -1.53 -7.11 -6.65
N ALA A 41 -2.67 -7.45 -6.04
CA ALA A 41 -2.71 -7.80 -4.62
C ALA A 41 -1.78 -8.97 -4.27
N ASP A 42 -1.58 -9.92 -5.19
CA ASP A 42 -0.65 -11.04 -5.01
C ASP A 42 0.82 -10.59 -4.98
N PHE A 43 1.18 -9.59 -5.77
CA PHE A 43 2.50 -8.97 -5.71
C PHE A 43 2.72 -8.29 -4.34
N CYS A 44 1.73 -7.54 -3.86
CA CYS A 44 1.80 -6.90 -2.54
C CYS A 44 1.91 -7.94 -1.40
N ARG A 45 1.16 -9.05 -1.47
CA ARG A 45 1.26 -10.15 -0.51
C ARG A 45 2.63 -10.81 -0.55
N MET A 46 3.15 -11.13 -1.73
CA MET A 46 4.47 -11.73 -1.90
C MET A 46 5.57 -10.84 -1.29
N LEU A 47 5.49 -9.53 -1.48
CA LEU A 47 6.43 -8.59 -0.86
C LEU A 47 6.32 -8.58 0.67
N ALA A 48 5.10 -8.59 1.21
CA ALA A 48 4.86 -8.59 2.64
C ALA A 48 5.33 -9.89 3.33
N GLU A 49 5.12 -11.04 2.69
CA GLU A 49 5.58 -12.35 3.17
C GLU A 49 7.11 -12.51 3.07
N GLY A 50 7.76 -11.72 2.21
CA GLY A 50 9.18 -11.83 1.91
C GLY A 50 10.12 -11.50 3.06
N GLY A 51 9.64 -10.91 4.17
CA GLY A 51 10.36 -10.67 5.43
C GLY A 51 11.74 -10.02 5.28
N ARG A 52 11.86 -8.71 5.55
CA ARG A 52 13.14 -7.98 5.45
C ARG A 52 13.81 -7.79 6.81
#